data_AF-A0A7S0ZXT4-F1
#
_entry.id   AF-A0A7S0ZXT4-F1
#
_cell.length_a   1.000
_cell.length_b   1.000
_cell.length_c   1.000
_cell.angle_alpha   90.00
_cell.angle_beta   90.00
_cell.angle_gamma   90.00
#
_symmetry.space_group_name_H-M   'P 1'
#
loop_
_entity.id
_entity.type
_entity.pdbx_description
1 polymer ?
#
loop_
_entity_poly.entity_id
_entity_poly.type
_entity_poly.pdbx_seq_one_letter_code
_entity_poly.pdbx_strand_id
1 'polypeptide(L)'
;AKPVIEDVLRGINGTIFAYGQTGSGKTFTITGGAERYEDRGLIPRTIAYLFEAFRRGDANYRMYVSYLEIYNDSGYDLLARDAAQKLEDLPKVQLREDE
;
A
#
# COMPACT_ATOMS: atom_id res chain seq x y z
N ALA A 1 1.97 -8.27 10.99
CA ALA A 1 1.82 -6.88 10.52
C ALA A 1 1.71 -5.87 11.67
N LYS A 2 0.85 -6.09 12.67
CA LYS A 2 0.65 -5.14 13.78
C LYS A 2 1.94 -4.60 14.43
N PRO A 3 2.96 -5.42 14.76
CA PRO A 3 4.20 -4.89 15.33
C PRO A 3 4.92 -3.88 14.42
N VAL A 4 4.97 -4.15 13.12
CA VAL A 4 5.55 -3.24 12.11
C VAL A 4 4.78 -1.92 12.05
N ILE A 5 3.44 -1.97 12.18
CA ILE A 5 2.61 -0.77 12.16
C ILE A 5 2.80 0.05 13.45
N GLU A 6 2.99 -0.61 14.59
CA GLU A 6 3.33 0.04 15.87
C GLU A 6 4.75 0.65 15.87
N ASP A 7 5.69 0.08 15.12
CA ASP A 7 7.00 0.69 14.84
C ASP A 7 6.85 1.97 13.99
N VAL A 8 5.98 1.96 12.97
CA VAL A 8 5.69 3.15 12.14
C VAL A 8 5.09 4.29 12.96
N LEU A 9 4.18 3.99 13.89
CA LEU A 9 3.63 5.00 14.81
C LEU A 9 4.70 5.61 15.75
N ARG A 10 5.83 4.93 15.93
CA ARG A 10 7.00 5.41 16.69
C ARG A 10 8.06 6.07 15.80
N GLY A 11 7.79 6.24 14.51
CA GLY A 11 8.70 6.90 13.55
C GLY A 11 9.73 5.98 12.91
N ILE A 12 9.54 4.65 12.98
CA ILE A 12 10.43 3.65 12.36
C ILE A 12 9.81 3.18 11.04
N ASN A 13 10.59 3.19 9.95
CA ASN A 13 10.11 2.72 8.65
C ASN A 13 9.83 1.21 8.65
N GLY A 14 8.71 0.80 8.05
CA GLY A 14 8.31 -0.60 7.96
C GLY A 14 7.90 -1.00 6.55
N THR A 15 8.35 -2.17 6.10
CA THR A 15 7.99 -2.76 4.79
C THR A 15 7.38 -4.13 4.99
N ILE A 16 6.27 -4.41 4.30
CA ILE A 16 5.64 -5.73 4.26
C ILE A 16 5.39 -6.08 2.80
N PHE A 17 5.88 -7.24 2.37
CA PHE A 17 5.65 -7.77 1.03
C PHE A 17 5.17 -9.22 1.11
N ALA A 18 4.38 -9.64 0.12
CA ALA A 18 3.93 -11.03 -0.03
C ALA A 18 4.64 -11.65 -1.24
N TYR A 19 5.24 -12.82 -1.04
CA TYR A 19 5.99 -13.55 -2.07
C TYR A 19 5.49 -15.00 -2.17
N GLY A 20 5.52 -15.56 -3.37
CA GLY A 20 5.02 -16.91 -3.65
C GLY A 20 4.53 -17.07 -5.09
N GLN A 21 4.20 -18.31 -5.47
CA GLN A 21 3.72 -18.63 -6.82
C GLN A 21 2.37 -17.97 -7.17
N THR A 22 2.05 -17.85 -8.45
CA THR A 22 0.72 -17.39 -8.90
C THR A 22 -0.37 -18.29 -8.32
N GLY A 23 -1.47 -17.70 -7.86
CA GLY A 23 -2.55 -18.43 -7.19
C GLY A 23 -2.30 -18.76 -5.71
N SER A 24 -1.14 -18.46 -5.13
CA SER A 24 -0.84 -18.75 -3.71
C SER A 24 -1.51 -17.80 -2.69
N GLY A 25 -2.40 -16.92 -3.15
CA GLY A 25 -3.13 -15.99 -2.28
C GLY A 25 -2.42 -14.66 -1.96
N LYS A 26 -1.30 -14.30 -2.60
CA LYS A 26 -0.61 -13.01 -2.36
C LYS A 26 -1.55 -11.79 -2.38
N THR A 27 -2.33 -11.64 -3.45
CA THR A 27 -3.31 -10.55 -3.61
C THR A 27 -4.41 -10.62 -2.54
N PHE A 28 -4.86 -11.83 -2.21
CA PHE A 28 -5.86 -12.03 -1.15
C PHE A 28 -5.29 -11.64 0.23
N THR A 29 -4.03 -11.94 0.53
CA THR A 29 -3.39 -11.52 1.78
C THR A 29 -3.20 -10.01 1.86
N ILE A 30 -2.74 -9.37 0.78
CA ILE A 30 -2.43 -7.93 0.76
C ILE A 30 -3.70 -7.06 0.65
N THR A 31 -4.56 -7.33 -0.32
CA THR A 31 -5.77 -6.54 -0.60
C THR A 31 -7.00 -7.14 0.07
N GLY A 32 -7.16 -8.46 -0.02
CA GLY A 32 -8.35 -9.17 0.47
C GLY A 32 -9.46 -9.28 -0.56
N GLY A 33 -10.58 -9.86 -0.11
CA GLY A 33 -11.84 -9.86 -0.84
C GLY A 33 -12.54 -8.50 -0.78
N ALA A 34 -13.27 -8.17 -1.85
CA ALA A 34 -14.00 -6.91 -1.96
C ALA A 34 -15.38 -6.95 -1.27
N GLU A 35 -15.96 -8.14 -1.08
CA GLU A 35 -17.38 -8.28 -0.72
C GLU A 35 -17.63 -8.26 0.79
N ARG A 36 -16.89 -9.06 1.56
CA ARG A 36 -17.11 -9.18 3.01
C ARG A 36 -16.03 -8.48 3.80
N TYR A 37 -16.43 -7.85 4.89
CA TYR A 37 -15.50 -7.15 5.79
C TYR A 37 -14.44 -8.10 6.38
N GLU A 38 -14.83 -9.34 6.67
CA GLU A 38 -13.95 -10.39 7.19
C GLU A 38 -12.86 -10.82 6.19
N ASP A 39 -13.09 -10.67 4.89
CA ASP A 39 -12.12 -11.05 3.85
C ASP A 39 -11.10 -9.95 3.54
N ARG A 40 -11.20 -8.77 4.18
CA ARG A 40 -10.27 -7.67 3.95
C ARG A 40 -8.83 -8.08 4.27
N GLY A 41 -7.90 -7.65 3.43
CA GLY A 41 -6.48 -7.97 3.55
C GLY A 41 -5.72 -6.97 4.43
N LEU A 42 -4.41 -7.02 4.30
CA LEU A 42 -3.46 -6.20 5.05
C LEU A 42 -3.67 -4.69 4.87
N ILE A 43 -3.79 -4.21 3.63
CA ILE A 43 -3.88 -2.76 3.31
C ILE A 43 -5.08 -2.10 4.02
N PRO A 44 -6.34 -2.53 3.80
CA PRO A 44 -7.50 -1.87 4.40
C PRO A 44 -7.51 -1.97 5.94
N ARG A 45 -7.01 -3.08 6.51
CA ARG A 45 -6.89 -3.25 7.97
C ARG A 45 -5.84 -2.31 8.58
N THR A 46 -4.72 -2.11 7.88
CA THR A 46 -3.65 -1.21 8.31
C THR A 46 -4.14 0.24 8.32
N ILE A 47 -4.81 0.67 7.26
CA ILE A 47 -5.40 2.01 7.19
C ILE A 47 -6.39 2.22 8.34
N ALA A 48 -7.31 1.27 8.56
CA ALA A 48 -8.29 1.36 9.67
C ALA A 48 -7.60 1.49 11.04
N TYR A 49 -6.57 0.69 11.31
CA TYR A 49 -5.81 0.72 12.55
C TYR A 49 -5.06 2.04 12.75
N LEU A 50 -4.43 2.59 11.70
CA LEU A 50 -3.74 3.88 11.76
C LEU A 50 -4.72 5.02 12.10
N PHE A 51 -5.88 5.08 11.43
CA PHE A 51 -6.89 6.09 11.75
C PHE A 51 -7.47 5.93 13.15
N GLU A 52 -7.58 4.71 13.67
CA GLU A 52 -7.96 4.49 15.07
C GLU A 52 -6.90 5.02 16.04
N ALA A 53 -5.61 4.74 15.78
CA ALA A 53 -4.51 5.26 16.59
C ALA A 53 -4.46 6.79 16.58
N PHE A 54 -4.68 7.41 15.42
CA PHE A 54 -4.69 8.87 15.28
C PHE A 54 -5.79 9.54 16.10
N ARG A 55 -6.97 8.90 16.23
CA ARG A 55 -8.07 9.43 17.05
C ARG A 55 -7.82 9.33 18.56
N ARG A 56 -6.98 8.39 18.99
CA ARG A 56 -6.69 8.13 20.41
C ARG A 56 -5.52 8.95 20.94
N GLY A 57 -4.62 9.37 20.08
CA GLY A 57 -3.44 10.14 20.47
C GLY A 57 -3.71 11.64 20.52
N ASP A 58 -2.92 12.36 21.31
CA ASP A 58 -2.97 13.82 21.43
C ASP A 58 -2.11 14.55 20.37
N ALA A 59 -1.55 13.80 19.42
CA ALA A 59 -0.66 14.32 18.38
C ALA A 59 -1.41 14.65 17.07
N ASN A 60 -0.89 15.62 16.33
CA ASN A 60 -1.38 15.93 14.98
C ASN A 60 -0.72 15.02 13.95
N TYR A 61 -1.50 14.17 13.30
CA TYR A 61 -1.02 13.27 12.26
C TYR A 61 -1.34 13.80 10.86
N ARG A 62 -0.44 13.58 9.91
CA ARG A 62 -0.69 13.69 8.46
C ARG A 62 -0.33 12.37 7.81
N MET A 63 -1.22 11.87 6.96
CA MET A 63 -1.02 10.65 6.20
C MET A 63 -1.04 10.99 4.71
N TYR A 64 -0.07 10.43 3.99
CA TYR A 64 -0.01 10.46 2.53
C TYR A 64 -0.05 9.02 2.03
N VAL A 65 -0.66 8.80 0.88
CA VAL A 65 -0.71 7.49 0.22
C VAL A 65 -0.25 7.68 -1.22
N SER A 66 0.65 6.81 -1.65
CA SER A 66 1.03 6.62 -3.05
C SER A 66 0.71 5.18 -3.44
N TYR A 67 0.46 4.94 -4.73
CA TYR A 67 0.24 3.59 -5.24
C TYR A 67 0.92 3.43 -6.60
N LEU A 68 1.82 2.47 -6.69
CA LEU A 68 2.72 2.28 -7.82
C LEU A 68 2.64 0.83 -8.31
N GLU A 69 2.61 0.64 -9.63
CA GLU A 69 2.85 -0.65 -10.27
C GLU A 69 4.20 -0.64 -10.96
N ILE A 70 5.01 -1.69 -10.75
CA ILE A 70 6.25 -1.91 -11.50
C ILE A 70 5.98 -3.06 -12.47
N TYR A 71 6.07 -2.77 -13.77
CA TYR A 71 5.86 -3.74 -14.83
C TYR A 71 6.89 -3.52 -15.93
N ASN A 72 7.64 -4.58 -16.27
CA ASN A 72 8.75 -4.54 -17.25
C ASN A 72 9.72 -3.37 -17.03
N ASP A 73 10.29 -3.27 -15.82
CA ASP A 73 11.26 -2.23 -15.41
C ASP A 73 10.76 -0.79 -15.52
N SER A 74 9.44 -0.60 -15.68
CA SER A 74 8.79 0.71 -15.70
C SER A 74 7.85 0.85 -14.51
N GLY A 75 7.93 1.98 -13.81
CA GLY A 75 6.98 2.34 -12.75
C GLY A 75 5.80 3.14 -13.29
N TYR A 76 4.59 2.87 -12.80
CA TYR A 76 3.34 3.52 -13.21
C TYR A 76 2.57 4.01 -11.98
N ASP A 77 2.26 5.31 -11.92
CA ASP A 77 1.46 5.89 -10.82
C ASP A 77 -0.02 5.54 -10.99
N LEU A 78 -0.54 4.70 -10.10
CA LEU A 78 -1.92 4.21 -10.11
C LEU A 78 -2.93 5.21 -9.53
N LEU A 79 -2.47 6.31 -8.92
CA LEU A 79 -3.32 7.39 -8.41
C LEU A 79 -3.25 8.66 -9.27
N ALA A 80 -2.57 8.60 -10.42
CA ALA A 80 -2.57 9.68 -11.39
C ALA A 80 -4.02 10.04 -11.78
N ARG A 81 -4.31 11.35 -11.84
CA ARG A 81 -5.69 11.87 -12.02
C ARG A 81 -6.26 11.65 -13.42
N ASP A 82 -5.44 11.22 -14.36
CA ASP A 82 -5.88 10.90 -15.71
C ASP A 82 -6.40 9.47 -15.73
N ALA A 83 -7.66 9.31 -16.12
CA ALA A 83 -8.34 8.02 -16.29
C ALA A 83 -7.79 7.27 -17.52
N ALA A 84 -6.49 7.00 -17.52
CA ALA A 84 -5.85 6.08 -18.42
C ALA A 84 -6.55 4.72 -18.32
N GLN A 85 -7.10 4.26 -19.44
CA GLN A 85 -7.71 2.92 -19.50
C GLN A 85 -6.65 1.82 -19.57
N LYS A 86 -5.40 2.18 -19.91
CA LYS A 86 -4.28 1.27 -20.08
C LYS A 86 -3.08 1.73 -19.27
N LEU A 87 -2.30 0.77 -18.78
CA LEU A 87 -1.09 1.01 -18.00
C LEU A 87 -0.08 1.89 -18.75
N GLU A 88 0.06 1.68 -20.07
CA GLU A 88 0.98 2.41 -20.96
C GLU A 88 0.71 3.92 -21.03
N ASP A 89 -0.53 4.33 -20.75
CA ASP A 89 -0.95 5.73 -20.78
C ASP A 89 -0.71 6.45 -19.45
N LEU A 90 -0.34 5.73 -18.39
CA LEU A 90 -0.07 6.32 -17.08
C LEU A 90 1.31 7.02 -17.04
N PRO A 91 1.44 8.08 -16.23
CA PRO A 91 2.73 8.73 -16.00
C PRO A 91 3.78 7.72 -15.54
N LYS A 92 4.88 7.64 -16.29
CA LYS A 92 6.01 6.77 -15.95
C LYS A 92 6.84 7.39 -14.84
N VAL A 93 7.04 6.63 -13.77
CA VAL A 93 7.96 6.96 -12.68
C VAL A 93 9.32 6.38 -13.01
N GLN A 94 10.34 7.22 -13.07
CA GLN A 94 11.72 6.77 -13.29
C GLN A 94 12.23 6.10 -12.01
N LEU A 95 12.70 4.87 -12.13
CA LEU A 95 13.48 4.22 -11.09
C LEU A 95 14.82 4.95 -10.99
N ARG A 96 15.07 5.56 -9.85
CA ARG A 96 16.38 6.14 -9.54
C ARG A 96 17.22 5.06 -8.91
N GLU A 97 18.36 4.77 -9.53
CA GLU A 97 19.44 4.05 -8.85
C GLU A 97 20.15 5.05 -7.96
N ASP A 98 20.36 4.70 -6.69
CA ASP A 98 21.19 5.50 -5.79
C ASP A 98 22.65 5.34 -6.26
N GLU A 99 23.34 6.46 -6.54
CA GLU A 99 24.80 6.49 -6.81
C GLU A 99 25.62 6.16 -5.56
#